data_AF-U5N7U1-F1
#
_entry.id   AF-U5N7U1-F1
#
_cell.length_a   1.000
_cell.length_b   1.000
_cell.length_c   1.000
_cell.angle_alpha   90.00
_cell.angle_beta   90.00
_cell.angle_gamma   90.00
#
_symmetry.space_group_name_H-M   'P 1'
#
loop_
_entity.id
_entity.type
_entity.pdbx_description
1 polymer ?
#
loop_
_entity_poly.entity_id
_entity_poly.type
_entity_poly.pdbx_seq_one_letter_code
_entity_poly.pdbx_strand_id
1 'polypeptide(L)'
;MHVTPHPSKSPGTWHPKLGPDGQPFPIWKPSQPVLDGLEDDAALVTITPGCILPAALRGIAFASWAPPQGAAWVQVPGQRPGLQEPTLHSRRGKTPASGLLIMEGGRVWAVSPSNQFGGYAHTFPKGKAEHGLPLQANAIKKGWEESGVLAEIVDHVGDVERSGTVTRYYLGRRVGGHPGLDMGWASQAVHLVPLEDADAFFATPDRTVLNLLRTKLATLAS
;
A
#
# COMPACT_ATOMS: atom_id res chain seq x y z
N MET A 1 -3.86 -21.86 1.85
CA MET A 1 -2.47 -21.69 1.38
C MET A 1 -1.57 -22.44 2.34
N HIS A 2 -0.93 -23.52 1.90
CA HIS A 2 0.04 -24.23 2.74
C HIS A 2 1.40 -23.57 2.57
N VAL A 3 1.93 -23.00 3.65
CA VAL A 3 3.34 -22.65 3.75
C VAL A 3 4.08 -23.98 3.87
N THR A 4 4.86 -24.35 2.85
CA THR A 4 5.76 -25.50 2.96
C THR A 4 6.80 -25.21 4.05
N PRO A 5 7.05 -26.14 5.00
CA PRO A 5 8.01 -25.87 6.06
C PRO A 5 9.42 -25.84 5.47
N HIS A 6 10.11 -24.71 5.61
CA HIS A 6 11.55 -24.66 5.43
C HIS A 6 12.23 -25.37 6.62
N PRO A 7 13.25 -26.22 6.41
CA PRO A 7 13.90 -26.93 7.49
C PRO A 7 14.72 -25.98 8.38
N SER A 8 14.64 -26.21 9.68
CA SER A 8 15.56 -25.80 10.78
C SER A 8 15.93 -24.33 11.01
N LYS A 9 15.41 -23.34 10.27
CA LYS A 9 15.69 -21.93 10.59
C LYS A 9 14.64 -21.34 11.53
N SER A 10 15.11 -20.69 12.60
CA SER A 10 14.27 -19.76 13.36
C SER A 10 14.05 -18.49 12.52
N PRO A 11 12.87 -17.86 12.60
CA PRO A 11 12.63 -16.62 11.87
C PRO A 11 13.54 -15.50 12.39
N GLY A 12 13.87 -14.56 11.52
CA GLY A 12 14.65 -13.37 11.91
C GLY A 12 13.87 -12.48 12.88
N THR A 13 12.55 -12.41 12.71
CA THR A 13 11.61 -11.83 13.67
C THR A 13 10.19 -12.35 13.42
N TRP A 14 9.26 -12.01 14.30
CA TRP A 14 7.83 -12.28 14.14
C TRP A 14 7.09 -10.98 13.82
N HIS A 15 6.18 -11.02 12.86
CA HIS A 15 5.31 -9.88 12.61
C HIS A 15 4.35 -9.69 13.81
N PRO A 16 4.13 -8.45 14.31
CA PRO A 16 3.28 -8.23 15.48
C PRO A 16 1.80 -8.45 15.20
N LYS A 17 1.36 -8.31 13.94
CA LYS A 17 0.02 -8.73 13.50
C LYS A 17 0.03 -10.21 13.14
N LEU A 18 -1.04 -10.91 13.54
CA LEU A 18 -1.28 -12.30 13.18
C LEU A 18 -1.51 -12.47 11.68
N GLY A 19 -1.14 -13.64 11.16
CA GLY A 19 -1.36 -14.05 9.79
C GLY A 19 -2.84 -14.30 9.45
N PRO A 20 -3.12 -14.74 8.21
CA PRO A 20 -4.48 -14.90 7.71
C PRO A 20 -5.29 -15.99 8.42
N ASP A 21 -4.61 -16.92 9.09
CA ASP A 21 -5.17 -18.02 9.88
C ASP A 21 -5.17 -17.72 11.39
N GLY A 22 -4.86 -16.48 11.79
CA GLY A 22 -4.75 -16.08 13.19
C GLY A 22 -3.49 -16.59 13.88
N GLN A 23 -2.52 -17.12 13.15
CA GLN A 23 -1.27 -17.62 13.73
C GLN A 23 -0.16 -16.56 13.71
N PRO A 24 0.86 -16.67 14.60
CA PRO A 24 2.07 -15.86 14.50
C PRO A 24 2.69 -15.95 13.11
N PHE A 25 3.01 -14.80 12.50
CA PHE A 25 3.51 -14.76 11.12
C PHE A 25 5.04 -14.53 11.10
N PRO A 26 5.84 -15.50 10.63
CA PRO A 26 7.29 -15.38 10.66
C PRO A 26 7.81 -14.45 9.55
N ILE A 27 8.81 -13.64 9.87
CA ILE A 27 9.57 -12.85 8.91
C ILE A 27 10.99 -13.41 8.85
N TRP A 28 11.36 -13.98 7.70
CA TRP A 28 12.63 -14.69 7.53
C TRP A 28 13.82 -13.74 7.32
N LYS A 29 13.58 -12.62 6.63
CA LYS A 29 14.59 -11.61 6.28
C LYS A 29 14.01 -10.22 6.52
N PRO A 30 13.94 -9.76 7.77
CA PRO A 30 13.32 -8.48 8.09
C PRO A 30 14.05 -7.32 7.44
N SER A 31 13.27 -6.35 6.96
CA SER A 31 13.78 -5.03 6.56
C SER A 31 14.40 -4.32 7.77
N GLN A 32 15.35 -3.41 7.48
CA GLN A 32 15.91 -2.51 8.49
C GLN A 32 15.18 -1.17 8.44
N PRO A 33 14.80 -0.57 9.59
CA PRO A 33 14.19 0.73 9.60
C PRO A 33 15.20 1.83 9.24
N VAL A 34 14.73 2.84 8.54
CA VAL A 34 15.45 4.08 8.20
C VAL A 34 14.46 5.22 8.42
N LEU A 35 14.55 5.89 9.57
CA LEU A 35 13.59 6.94 9.97
C LEU A 35 14.15 8.35 9.79
N ASP A 36 15.47 8.48 9.64
CA ASP A 36 16.12 9.73 9.31
C ASP A 36 15.58 10.24 7.96
N GLY A 37 15.29 11.55 7.89
CA GLY A 37 14.70 12.16 6.71
C GLY A 37 13.17 12.02 6.62
N LEU A 38 12.48 11.65 7.70
CA LEU A 38 11.02 11.66 7.69
C LEU A 38 10.44 13.02 7.29
N GLU A 39 11.03 14.12 7.75
CA GLU A 39 10.65 15.49 7.38
C GLU A 39 11.27 15.96 6.04
N ASP A 40 12.27 15.26 5.52
CA ASP A 40 12.96 15.60 4.26
C ASP A 40 12.25 14.95 3.05
N ASP A 41 11.79 15.79 2.11
CA ASP A 41 11.07 15.32 0.90
C ASP A 41 11.97 14.56 -0.08
N ALA A 42 13.30 14.72 0.01
CA ALA A 42 14.27 14.01 -0.82
C ALA A 42 14.75 12.69 -0.19
N ALA A 43 14.37 12.39 1.06
CA ALA A 43 14.83 11.20 1.75
C ALA A 43 13.88 10.00 1.55
N LEU A 44 14.48 8.85 1.23
CA LEU A 44 13.84 7.54 1.35
C LEU A 44 13.74 7.13 2.81
N VAL A 45 12.51 6.87 3.26
CA VAL A 45 12.22 6.40 4.61
C VAL A 45 11.75 4.96 4.56
N THR A 46 12.18 4.14 5.51
CA THR A 46 11.67 2.78 5.74
C THR A 46 11.18 2.65 7.18
N ILE A 47 9.89 2.38 7.32
CA ILE A 47 9.21 2.14 8.59
C ILE A 47 8.95 0.64 8.69
N THR A 48 9.37 0.02 9.78
CA THR A 48 9.06 -1.38 10.11
C THR A 48 8.08 -1.44 11.29
N PRO A 49 7.42 -2.58 11.54
CA PRO A 49 6.53 -2.69 12.68
C PRO A 49 7.23 -2.35 14.00
N GLY A 50 6.56 -1.60 14.87
CA GLY A 50 7.06 -1.16 16.18
C GLY A 50 7.97 0.06 16.16
N CYS A 51 8.26 0.65 14.99
CA CYS A 51 8.99 1.93 14.93
C CYS A 51 8.26 3.03 15.69
N ILE A 52 9.01 3.81 16.47
CA ILE A 52 8.52 5.02 17.13
C ILE A 52 8.55 6.13 16.09
N LEU A 53 7.38 6.64 15.72
CA LEU A 53 7.23 7.78 14.82
C LEU A 53 7.02 9.07 15.64
N PRO A 54 7.31 10.26 15.08
CA PRO A 54 6.92 11.51 15.73
C PRO A 54 5.39 11.62 15.85
N ALA A 55 4.91 12.63 16.58
CA ALA A 55 3.47 12.83 16.77
C ALA A 55 2.72 13.06 15.44
N ALA A 56 3.37 13.73 14.48
CA ALA A 56 2.79 14.06 13.19
C ALA A 56 3.89 14.20 12.12
N LEU A 57 3.46 14.14 10.87
CA LEU A 57 4.25 14.50 9.69
C LEU A 57 3.39 15.45 8.85
N ARG A 58 3.93 16.62 8.47
CA ARG A 58 3.20 17.65 7.70
C ARG A 58 1.82 18.01 8.30
N GLY A 59 1.76 18.08 9.63
CA GLY A 59 0.54 18.41 10.37
C GLY A 59 -0.51 17.31 10.44
N ILE A 60 -0.27 16.13 9.85
CA ILE A 60 -1.16 14.97 9.94
C ILE A 60 -0.57 14.00 10.96
N ALA A 61 -1.33 13.74 12.03
CA ALA A 61 -0.91 12.86 13.12
C ALA A 61 -0.60 11.44 12.63
N PHE A 62 0.38 10.80 13.26
CA PHE A 62 0.50 9.35 13.25
C PHE A 62 -0.35 8.80 14.38
N ALA A 63 -1.57 8.39 14.06
CA ALA A 63 -2.53 7.86 15.01
C ALA A 63 -3.18 6.62 14.42
N SER A 64 -3.31 5.59 15.25
CA SER A 64 -4.01 4.38 14.83
C SER A 64 -5.46 4.71 14.47
N TRP A 65 -5.94 4.08 13.41
CA TRP A 65 -7.32 4.24 12.96
C TRP A 65 -8.11 2.96 13.22
N ALA A 66 -9.35 3.09 13.70
CA ALA A 66 -10.26 1.97 13.87
C ALA A 66 -10.97 1.70 12.52
N PRO A 67 -10.58 0.66 11.76
CA PRO A 67 -11.19 0.39 10.47
C PRO A 67 -12.65 -0.10 10.62
N PRO A 68 -13.50 0.11 9.61
CA PRO A 68 -14.78 -0.56 9.50
C PRO A 68 -14.63 -2.08 9.54
N GLN A 69 -15.72 -2.79 9.87
CA GLN A 69 -15.77 -4.25 9.83
C GLN A 69 -16.74 -4.74 8.76
N GLY A 70 -16.39 -5.85 8.09
CA GLY A 70 -17.26 -6.52 7.13
C GLY A 70 -17.84 -5.58 6.05
N ALA A 71 -19.16 -5.59 5.90
CA ALA A 71 -19.87 -4.79 4.89
C ALA A 71 -19.76 -3.28 5.11
N ALA A 72 -19.39 -2.81 6.31
CA ALA A 72 -19.26 -1.36 6.58
C ALA A 72 -18.15 -0.70 5.76
N TRP A 73 -17.19 -1.48 5.23
CA TRP A 73 -16.18 -0.99 4.31
C TRP A 73 -16.76 -0.34 3.04
N VAL A 74 -17.97 -0.72 2.62
CA VAL A 74 -18.64 -0.10 1.45
C VAL A 74 -18.80 1.41 1.60
N GLN A 75 -18.94 1.89 2.84
CA GLN A 75 -19.10 3.30 3.17
C GLN A 75 -17.85 3.90 3.83
N VAL A 76 -16.67 3.31 3.60
CA VAL A 76 -15.43 3.83 4.18
C VAL A 76 -15.21 5.29 3.76
N PRO A 77 -14.90 6.19 4.72
CA PRO A 77 -14.55 7.57 4.40
C PRO A 77 -13.33 7.65 3.46
N GLY A 78 -13.26 8.73 2.68
CA GLY A 78 -12.17 8.98 1.74
C GLY A 78 -12.44 8.47 0.31
N GLN A 79 -13.58 7.84 0.06
CA GLN A 79 -14.05 7.64 -1.33
C GLN A 79 -14.43 8.99 -1.96
N ARG A 80 -14.42 9.06 -3.29
CA ARG A 80 -14.77 10.22 -4.11
C ARG A 80 -15.97 9.88 -5.02
N PRO A 81 -17.23 9.98 -4.54
CA PRO A 81 -18.42 9.56 -5.28
C PRO A 81 -18.64 10.27 -6.62
N GLY A 82 -18.16 11.52 -6.76
CA GLY A 82 -18.25 12.29 -8.01
C GLY A 82 -17.11 12.05 -9.00
N LEU A 83 -16.15 11.18 -8.68
CA LEU A 83 -15.04 10.87 -9.56
C LEU A 83 -15.55 10.14 -10.80
N GLN A 84 -15.29 10.70 -11.98
CA GLN A 84 -15.61 10.03 -13.23
C GLN A 84 -14.57 8.95 -13.51
N GLU A 85 -15.04 7.70 -13.53
CA GLU A 85 -14.20 6.54 -13.74
C GLU A 85 -14.56 5.84 -15.07
N PRO A 86 -13.57 5.53 -15.92
CA PRO A 86 -13.81 4.68 -17.07
C PRO A 86 -14.34 3.30 -16.66
N THR A 87 -15.06 2.62 -17.55
CA THR A 87 -15.42 1.21 -17.34
C THR A 87 -14.16 0.36 -17.19
N LEU A 88 -14.07 -0.44 -16.12
CA LEU A 88 -12.97 -1.38 -15.95
C LEU A 88 -13.15 -2.57 -16.91
N HIS A 89 -12.31 -2.64 -17.94
CA HIS A 89 -12.32 -3.76 -18.87
C HIS A 89 -11.46 -4.91 -18.37
N SER A 90 -12.07 -5.90 -17.71
CA SER A 90 -11.35 -7.13 -17.36
C SER A 90 -11.33 -8.09 -18.55
N ARG A 91 -10.14 -8.41 -19.06
CA ARG A 91 -9.97 -9.46 -20.07
C ARG A 91 -10.33 -10.83 -19.50
N ARG A 92 -10.80 -11.75 -20.35
CA ARG A 92 -11.23 -13.10 -19.97
C ARG A 92 -10.17 -13.78 -19.10
N GLY A 93 -10.57 -14.29 -17.93
CA GLY A 93 -9.70 -14.99 -16.99
C GLY A 93 -8.97 -14.12 -15.97
N LYS A 94 -9.12 -12.78 -16.00
CA LYS A 94 -8.53 -11.88 -15.02
C LYS A 94 -9.56 -11.38 -14.01
N THR A 95 -9.15 -11.31 -12.74
CA THR A 95 -9.99 -10.76 -11.67
C THR A 95 -9.75 -9.25 -11.53
N PRO A 96 -10.80 -8.44 -11.33
CA PRO A 96 -10.64 -7.05 -10.93
C PRO A 96 -9.82 -6.92 -9.64
N ALA A 97 -9.00 -5.89 -9.57
CA ALA A 97 -8.23 -5.51 -8.40
C ALA A 97 -8.20 -3.98 -8.30
N SER A 98 -7.87 -3.46 -7.13
CA SER A 98 -7.55 -2.04 -6.98
C SER A 98 -6.37 -1.80 -6.07
N GLY A 99 -5.70 -0.67 -6.30
CA GLY A 99 -4.57 -0.19 -5.52
C GLY A 99 -4.64 1.32 -5.29
N LEU A 100 -3.90 1.79 -4.30
CA LEU A 100 -3.89 3.19 -3.90
C LEU A 100 -2.46 3.73 -3.89
N LEU A 101 -2.23 4.77 -4.67
CA LEU A 101 -0.97 5.50 -4.76
C LEU A 101 -1.08 6.72 -3.87
N ILE A 102 -0.56 6.63 -2.64
CA ILE A 102 -0.72 7.68 -1.64
C ILE A 102 0.47 8.63 -1.72
N MET A 103 0.22 9.89 -2.02
CA MET A 103 1.23 10.95 -2.07
C MET A 103 1.30 11.73 -0.76
N GLU A 104 2.52 12.08 -0.35
CA GLU A 104 2.80 12.97 0.78
C GLU A 104 4.16 13.65 0.58
N GLY A 105 4.18 14.99 0.46
CA GLY A 105 5.43 15.75 0.31
C GLY A 105 6.25 15.35 -0.93
N GLY A 106 5.61 15.16 -2.09
CA GLY A 106 6.32 14.72 -3.31
C GLY A 106 6.83 13.28 -3.29
N ARG A 107 6.61 12.55 -2.18
CA ARG A 107 6.95 11.14 -2.01
C ARG A 107 5.71 10.27 -2.11
N VAL A 108 5.91 9.01 -2.49
CA VAL A 108 4.85 8.00 -2.60
C VAL A 108 5.02 6.93 -1.53
N TRP A 109 3.92 6.58 -0.87
CA TRP A 109 3.90 5.47 0.07
C TRP A 109 3.94 4.13 -0.68
N ALA A 110 4.81 3.23 -0.22
CA ALA A 110 5.01 1.90 -0.79
C ALA A 110 5.14 0.84 0.31
N VAL A 111 5.12 -0.43 -0.06
CA VAL A 111 5.29 -1.55 0.89
C VAL A 111 6.33 -2.53 0.41
N SER A 112 7.02 -3.16 1.37
CA SER A 112 7.73 -4.42 1.17
C SER A 112 6.84 -5.57 1.66
N PRO A 113 6.34 -6.44 0.77
CA PRO A 113 5.56 -7.58 1.19
C PRO A 113 6.37 -8.51 2.11
N SER A 114 5.72 -9.05 3.12
CA SER A 114 6.35 -10.02 4.03
C SER A 114 6.84 -11.23 3.25
N ASN A 115 8.10 -11.59 3.48
CA ASN A 115 8.76 -12.70 2.79
C ASN A 115 8.70 -12.61 1.25
N GLN A 116 8.63 -11.39 0.70
CA GLN A 116 8.57 -11.12 -0.75
C GLN A 116 7.40 -11.82 -1.45
N PHE A 117 6.24 -11.88 -0.78
CA PHE A 117 5.05 -12.50 -1.34
C PHE A 117 4.76 -12.00 -2.77
N GLY A 118 4.46 -12.94 -3.68
CA GLY A 118 4.24 -12.64 -5.10
C GLY A 118 5.51 -12.27 -5.89
N GLY A 119 6.70 -12.44 -5.31
CA GLY A 119 7.98 -12.13 -5.96
C GLY A 119 8.36 -10.64 -5.94
N TYR A 120 7.65 -9.82 -5.16
CA TYR A 120 7.92 -8.39 -5.05
C TYR A 120 8.89 -8.11 -3.91
N ALA A 121 9.97 -7.37 -4.21
CA ALA A 121 10.77 -6.74 -3.17
C ALA A 121 10.01 -5.54 -2.58
N HIS A 122 9.52 -4.67 -3.48
CA HIS A 122 8.73 -3.49 -3.15
C HIS A 122 7.58 -3.34 -4.15
N THR A 123 6.46 -2.80 -3.70
CA THR A 123 5.29 -2.57 -4.56
C THR A 123 4.35 -1.53 -3.96
N PHE A 124 3.33 -1.12 -4.71
CA PHE A 124 2.24 -0.31 -4.19
C PHE A 124 1.18 -1.19 -3.51
N PRO A 125 0.52 -0.70 -2.43
CA PRO A 125 -0.60 -1.38 -1.79
C PRO A 125 -1.72 -1.67 -2.79
N LYS A 126 -2.12 -2.94 -2.91
CA LYS A 126 -3.15 -3.36 -3.86
C LYS A 126 -3.65 -4.77 -3.57
N GLY A 127 -4.89 -5.03 -3.93
CA GLY A 127 -5.46 -6.36 -3.81
C GLY A 127 -6.59 -6.62 -4.77
N LYS A 128 -6.93 -7.91 -4.93
CA LYS A 128 -8.14 -8.33 -5.65
C LYS A 128 -9.36 -7.64 -5.05
N ALA A 129 -10.31 -7.29 -5.92
CA ALA A 129 -11.58 -6.73 -5.49
C ALA A 129 -12.33 -7.75 -4.62
N GLU A 130 -12.74 -7.32 -3.44
CA GLU A 130 -13.59 -8.12 -2.57
C GLU A 130 -15.05 -8.07 -3.07
N HIS A 131 -15.75 -9.19 -2.89
CA HIS A 131 -17.13 -9.31 -3.38
C HIS A 131 -18.03 -8.26 -2.71
N GLY A 132 -18.73 -7.46 -3.53
CA GLY A 132 -19.64 -6.42 -3.07
C GLY A 132 -18.96 -5.11 -2.62
N LEU A 133 -17.64 -5.01 -2.70
CA LEU A 133 -16.90 -3.80 -2.32
C LEU A 133 -16.62 -2.93 -3.56
N PRO A 134 -17.02 -1.64 -3.57
CA PRO A 134 -16.61 -0.71 -4.62
C PRO A 134 -15.08 -0.64 -4.76
N LEU A 135 -14.56 -0.45 -5.97
CA LEU A 135 -13.11 -0.46 -6.21
C LEU A 135 -12.37 0.62 -5.41
N GLN A 136 -13.00 1.79 -5.22
CA GLN A 136 -12.49 2.86 -4.37
C GLN A 136 -12.37 2.43 -2.91
N ALA A 137 -13.44 1.89 -2.32
CA ALA A 137 -13.42 1.33 -0.97
C ALA A 137 -12.38 0.21 -0.82
N ASN A 138 -12.27 -0.68 -1.81
CA ASN A 138 -11.26 -1.73 -1.84
C ASN A 138 -9.84 -1.16 -1.88
N ALA A 139 -9.60 -0.06 -2.62
CA ALA A 139 -8.29 0.57 -2.69
C ALA A 139 -7.88 1.20 -1.36
N ILE A 140 -8.81 1.90 -0.69
CA ILE A 140 -8.60 2.46 0.66
C ILE A 140 -8.34 1.35 1.66
N LYS A 141 -9.14 0.28 1.61
CA LYS A 141 -8.96 -0.90 2.45
C LYS A 141 -7.58 -1.51 2.26
N LYS A 142 -7.15 -1.81 1.04
CA LYS A 142 -5.83 -2.41 0.76
C LYS A 142 -4.68 -1.46 1.08
N GLY A 143 -4.86 -0.16 0.83
CA GLY A 143 -3.96 0.89 1.27
C GLY A 143 -3.69 0.79 2.78
N TRP A 144 -4.74 0.83 3.59
CA TRP A 144 -4.61 0.76 5.04
C TRP A 144 -4.16 -0.62 5.54
N GLU A 145 -4.73 -1.72 5.04
CA GLU A 145 -4.37 -3.08 5.49
C GLU A 145 -2.88 -3.40 5.27
N GLU A 146 -2.31 -2.98 4.14
CA GLU A 146 -0.92 -3.31 3.81
C GLU A 146 0.08 -2.29 4.34
N SER A 147 -0.32 -1.04 4.55
CA SER A 147 0.62 0.03 4.94
C SER A 147 0.36 0.66 6.30
N GLY A 148 -0.83 0.47 6.89
CA GLY A 148 -1.27 1.22 8.05
C GLY A 148 -1.52 2.71 7.79
N VAL A 149 -1.39 3.18 6.55
CA VAL A 149 -1.64 4.57 6.14
C VAL A 149 -3.11 4.73 5.76
N LEU A 150 -3.78 5.70 6.37
CA LEU A 150 -5.14 6.08 6.00
C LEU A 150 -5.08 7.23 4.99
N ALA A 151 -5.81 7.08 3.89
CA ALA A 151 -5.82 8.03 2.80
C ALA A 151 -7.22 8.20 2.22
N GLU A 152 -7.44 9.35 1.59
CA GLU A 152 -8.59 9.60 0.73
C GLU A 152 -8.19 9.64 -0.73
N ILE A 153 -9.12 9.28 -1.61
CA ILE A 153 -8.95 9.28 -3.06
C ILE A 153 -9.12 10.71 -3.59
N VAL A 154 -8.09 11.13 -4.33
CA VAL A 154 -8.06 12.41 -5.02
C VAL A 154 -8.38 12.23 -6.50
N ASP A 155 -7.91 11.18 -7.17
CA ASP A 155 -8.21 10.98 -8.60
C ASP A 155 -8.07 9.51 -9.04
N HIS A 156 -8.55 9.18 -10.23
CA HIS A 156 -8.27 7.94 -10.95
C HIS A 156 -6.94 8.07 -11.71
N VAL A 157 -6.06 7.07 -11.60
CA VAL A 157 -4.75 7.05 -12.26
C VAL A 157 -4.79 6.23 -13.54
N GLY A 158 -5.31 5.00 -13.47
CA GLY A 158 -5.37 4.10 -14.61
C GLY A 158 -5.48 2.64 -14.22
N ASP A 159 -5.70 1.80 -15.24
CA ASP A 159 -5.85 0.36 -15.11
C ASP A 159 -4.61 -0.35 -15.66
N VAL A 160 -4.04 -1.27 -14.89
CA VAL A 160 -2.85 -2.02 -15.31
C VAL A 160 -3.08 -3.52 -15.23
N GLU A 161 -2.81 -4.19 -16.35
CA GLU A 161 -2.86 -5.64 -16.42
C GLU A 161 -1.68 -6.29 -15.69
N ARG A 162 -1.98 -7.37 -14.98
CA ARG A 162 -1.04 -8.33 -14.39
C ARG A 162 -1.39 -9.74 -14.85
N SER A 163 -0.62 -10.73 -14.43
CA SER A 163 -0.83 -12.13 -14.81
C SER A 163 -2.24 -12.63 -14.49
N GLY A 164 -2.76 -12.33 -13.28
CA GLY A 164 -4.09 -12.78 -12.85
C GLY A 164 -5.13 -11.68 -12.63
N THR A 165 -4.76 -10.40 -12.77
CA THR A 165 -5.65 -9.28 -12.44
C THR A 165 -5.59 -8.16 -13.47
N VAL A 166 -6.64 -7.35 -13.49
CA VAL A 166 -6.60 -5.98 -14.00
C VAL A 166 -6.77 -5.06 -12.79
N THR A 167 -5.74 -4.28 -12.48
CA THR A 167 -5.69 -3.47 -11.25
C THR A 167 -5.95 -2.02 -11.56
N ARG A 168 -7.03 -1.46 -11.03
CA ARG A 168 -7.32 -0.03 -11.05
C ARG A 168 -6.55 0.69 -9.96
N TYR A 169 -5.78 1.70 -10.32
CA TYR A 169 -5.08 2.55 -9.37
C TYR A 169 -5.78 3.89 -9.20
N TYR A 170 -5.86 4.32 -7.95
CA TYR A 170 -6.28 5.66 -7.57
C TYR A 170 -5.10 6.44 -7.01
N LEU A 171 -5.11 7.75 -7.22
CA LEU A 171 -4.27 8.71 -6.53
C LEU A 171 -4.96 9.04 -5.22
N GLY A 172 -4.22 8.98 -4.12
CA GLY A 172 -4.69 9.40 -2.81
C GLY A 172 -3.72 10.35 -2.12
N ARG A 173 -4.21 10.99 -1.05
CA ARG A 173 -3.41 11.76 -0.11
C ARG A 173 -3.58 11.20 1.29
N ARG A 174 -2.51 11.21 2.10
CA ARG A 174 -2.63 10.77 3.49
C ARG A 174 -3.58 11.69 4.26
N VAL A 175 -4.40 11.09 5.12
CA VAL A 175 -5.29 11.79 6.07
C VAL A 175 -5.15 11.26 7.50
N GLY A 176 -4.37 10.20 7.71
CA GLY A 176 -4.08 9.65 9.04
C GLY A 176 -3.37 8.30 8.95
N GLY A 177 -3.59 7.47 9.97
CA GLY A 177 -2.98 6.14 10.09
C GLY A 177 -1.61 6.18 10.75
N HIS A 178 -1.14 5.00 11.17
CA HIS A 178 0.15 4.84 11.82
C HIS A 178 0.86 3.60 11.25
N PRO A 179 1.74 3.74 10.25
CA PRO A 179 2.37 2.58 9.60
C PRO A 179 3.12 1.69 10.58
N GLY A 180 3.83 2.26 11.56
CA GLY A 180 4.54 1.48 12.59
C GLY A 180 3.66 0.62 13.51
N LEU A 181 2.37 0.94 13.67
CA LEU A 181 1.44 0.23 14.58
C LEU A 181 0.39 -0.58 13.82
N ASP A 182 -0.04 -0.10 12.65
CA ASP A 182 -1.22 -0.60 11.95
C ASP A 182 -0.90 -1.40 10.69
N MET A 183 0.33 -1.39 10.18
CA MET A 183 0.66 -2.20 9.00
C MET A 183 0.33 -3.68 9.25
N GLY A 184 -0.39 -4.28 8.32
CA GLY A 184 -0.82 -5.67 8.40
C GLY A 184 0.32 -6.64 8.10
N TRP A 185 0.13 -7.90 8.51
CA TRP A 185 1.10 -8.99 8.35
C TRP A 185 1.55 -9.24 6.91
N ALA A 186 0.77 -8.79 5.92
CA ALA A 186 1.09 -8.92 4.51
C ALA A 186 2.32 -8.08 4.11
N SER A 187 2.71 -7.09 4.92
CA SER A 187 3.88 -6.24 4.72
C SER A 187 4.84 -6.35 5.89
N GLN A 188 6.14 -6.32 5.62
CA GLN A 188 7.19 -6.28 6.65
C GLN A 188 7.83 -4.89 6.77
N ALA A 189 7.58 -4.01 5.81
CA ALA A 189 7.98 -2.61 5.86
C ALA A 189 7.07 -1.75 4.99
N VAL A 190 7.03 -0.47 5.34
CA VAL A 190 6.34 0.60 4.63
C VAL A 190 7.38 1.66 4.32
N HIS A 191 7.34 2.20 3.11
CA HIS A 191 8.33 3.16 2.65
C HIS A 191 7.66 4.46 2.25
N LEU A 192 8.37 5.57 2.46
CA LEU A 192 8.03 6.85 1.87
C LEU A 192 9.15 7.20 0.89
N VAL A 193 8.83 7.08 -0.41
CA VAL A 193 9.82 7.04 -1.50
C VAL A 193 9.75 8.34 -2.31
N PRO A 194 10.84 9.11 -2.45
CA PRO A 194 10.92 10.21 -3.41
C PRO A 194 10.58 9.77 -4.82
N LEU A 195 9.75 10.53 -5.52
CA LEU A 195 9.39 10.20 -6.91
C LEU A 195 10.58 10.18 -7.87
N GLU A 196 11.64 10.92 -7.53
CA GLU A 196 12.92 10.92 -8.24
C GLU A 196 13.68 9.60 -8.09
N ASP A 197 13.60 8.96 -6.92
CA ASP A 197 14.25 7.68 -6.63
C ASP A 197 13.39 6.45 -6.99
N ALA A 198 12.09 6.67 -7.26
CA ALA A 198 11.12 5.61 -7.42
C ALA A 198 11.45 4.61 -8.56
N ASP A 199 12.13 5.05 -9.63
CA ASP A 199 12.55 4.12 -10.69
C ASP A 199 13.62 3.13 -10.21
N ALA A 200 14.55 3.56 -9.38
CA ALA A 200 15.57 2.69 -8.79
C ALA A 200 14.95 1.76 -7.73
N PHE A 201 13.91 2.23 -7.04
CA PHE A 201 13.23 1.49 -5.99
C PHE A 201 12.30 0.39 -6.51
N PHE A 202 11.54 0.64 -7.58
CA PHE A 202 10.54 -0.31 -8.10
C PHE A 202 11.06 -1.16 -9.27
N ALA A 203 10.62 -2.42 -9.28
CA ALA A 203 10.80 -3.32 -10.42
C ALA A 203 9.88 -2.94 -11.60
N THR A 204 10.19 -3.47 -12.79
CA THR A 204 9.54 -3.10 -14.07
C THR A 204 8.00 -3.06 -14.04
N PRO A 205 7.26 -4.04 -13.47
CA PRO A 205 5.80 -3.98 -13.49
C PRO A 205 5.24 -2.74 -12.79
N ASP A 206 5.89 -2.30 -11.71
CA ASP A 206 5.46 -1.17 -10.91
C ASP A 206 5.99 0.17 -11.47
N ARG A 207 7.04 0.15 -12.29
CA ARG A 207 7.43 1.33 -13.11
C ARG A 207 6.33 1.75 -14.10
N THR A 208 5.55 0.81 -14.64
CA THR A 208 4.37 1.16 -15.45
C THR A 208 3.36 1.99 -14.65
N VAL A 209 3.12 1.61 -13.39
CA VAL A 209 2.21 2.32 -12.49
C VAL A 209 2.78 3.69 -12.13
N LEU A 210 4.09 3.76 -11.87
CA LEU A 210 4.80 5.02 -11.60
C LEU A 210 4.71 6.00 -12.78
N ASN A 211 4.82 5.53 -14.01
CA ASN A 211 4.65 6.38 -15.19
C ASN A 211 3.22 6.93 -15.31
N LEU A 212 2.20 6.12 -15.04
CA LEU A 212 0.81 6.60 -14.98
C LEU A 212 0.62 7.65 -13.89
N LEU A 213 1.22 7.43 -12.71
CA LEU A 213 1.20 8.39 -11.61
C LEU A 213 1.84 9.72 -12.02
N ARG A 214 3.03 9.69 -12.64
CA ARG A 214 3.72 10.92 -13.10
C ARG A 214 2.90 11.68 -14.13
N THR A 215 2.32 10.98 -15.12
CA THR A 215 1.40 11.59 -16.09
C THR A 215 0.22 12.24 -15.40
N LYS A 216 -0.40 11.54 -14.45
CA LYS A 216 -1.52 12.06 -13.68
C LYS A 216 -1.13 13.31 -12.87
N LEU A 217 -0.02 13.29 -12.16
CA LEU A 217 0.47 14.44 -11.40
C LEU A 217 0.74 15.66 -12.32
N ALA A 218 1.34 15.43 -13.50
CA ALA A 218 1.54 16.49 -14.48
C ALA A 218 0.21 17.12 -14.95
N THR A 219 -0.84 16.31 -15.18
CA THR A 219 -2.17 16.84 -15.56
C THR A 219 -2.90 17.60 -14.46
N LEU A 220 -2.54 17.38 -13.20
CA LEU A 220 -3.14 18.10 -12.06
C LEU A 220 -2.39 19.40 -11.74
N ALA A 221 -1.15 19.54 -12.21
CA ALA A 221 -0.32 20.74 -12.03
C ALA A 221 -0.51 21.77 -13.15
N SER A 222 -1.12 21.38 -14.28
CA SER A 222 -1.46 22.22 -15.42
C SER A 222 -2.84 22.86 -15.28
#